data_AF-A0AAN5DC09-F1
#
_entry.id   AF-A0AAN5DC09-F1
#
_cell.length_a   1.000
_cell.length_b   1.000
_cell.length_c   1.000
_cell.angle_alpha   90.00
_cell.angle_beta   90.00
_cell.angle_gamma   90.00
#
_symmetry.space_group_name_H-M   'P 1'
#
loop_
_entity.id
_entity.type
_entity.pdbx_description
1 polymer ?
#
loop_
_entity_poly.entity_id
_entity_poly.type
_entity_poly.pdbx_seq_one_letter_code
_entity_poly.pdbx_strand_id
1 'polypeptide(L)'
;LSPYASSDLPWMHLPFFILLTASLTSTAVVQREESRCSWPNTDTLFIIDSTLGISSYDHVLEIQFLEQILGLMRISRNESRIALAQFTPQ
;
A
#
# COMPACT_ATOMS: atom_id res chain seq x y z
N LEU A 1 -54.35 21.62 38.52
CA LEU A 1 -52.88 21.69 38.62
C LEU A 1 -52.36 20.28 38.86
N SER A 2 -51.39 19.83 38.04
CA SER A 2 -50.71 18.53 38.05
C SER A 2 -51.56 17.25 37.78
N PRO A 3 -51.26 16.48 36.73
CA PRO A 3 -51.57 15.06 36.60
C PRO A 3 -50.34 14.19 36.95
N TYR A 4 -50.54 13.02 37.57
CA TYR A 4 -49.52 11.99 37.72
C TYR A 4 -50.15 10.59 37.82
N ALA A 5 -49.33 9.55 37.60
CA ALA A 5 -49.65 8.12 37.45
C ALA A 5 -50.26 7.77 36.06
N SER A 6 -49.66 6.91 35.21
CA SER A 6 -49.32 5.47 35.34
C SER A 6 -50.29 4.71 34.40
N SER A 7 -49.92 3.72 33.58
CA SER A 7 -48.63 3.06 33.28
C SER A 7 -48.77 2.17 32.02
N ASP A 8 -47.70 1.43 31.71
CA ASP A 8 -47.69 0.13 31.02
C ASP A 8 -47.73 0.05 29.47
N LEU A 9 -46.59 -0.41 28.94
CA LEU A 9 -46.40 -1.00 27.61
C LEU A 9 -46.57 -2.53 27.68
N PRO A 10 -47.27 -3.18 26.73
CA PRO A 10 -47.18 -4.62 26.54
C PRO A 10 -46.56 -5.02 25.19
N TRP A 11 -45.29 -5.43 25.26
CA TRP A 11 -44.65 -6.58 24.59
C TRP A 11 -45.11 -6.99 23.17
N MET A 12 -44.24 -6.78 22.18
CA MET A 12 -44.30 -7.50 20.90
C MET A 12 -43.92 -8.97 21.09
N HIS A 13 -44.82 -9.89 20.69
CA HIS A 13 -44.51 -11.31 20.51
C HIS A 13 -44.38 -11.65 19.02
N LEU A 14 -43.18 -12.06 18.59
CA LEU A 14 -43.02 -12.93 17.42
C LEU A 14 -41.90 -13.95 17.71
N PRO A 15 -42.22 -15.24 17.92
CA PRO A 15 -41.22 -16.28 18.10
C PRO A 15 -40.78 -16.90 16.77
N PHE A 16 -39.48 -17.19 16.68
CA PHE A 16 -38.95 -18.40 16.04
C PHE A 16 -39.20 -18.61 14.53
N PHE A 17 -38.67 -17.71 13.71
CA PHE A 17 -38.25 -17.92 12.30
C PHE A 17 -37.18 -16.85 11.94
N ILE A 18 -36.20 -17.03 11.04
CA ILE A 18 -35.79 -18.20 10.24
C ILE A 18 -34.25 -18.20 10.00
N LEU A 19 -33.68 -19.35 9.61
CA LEU A 19 -32.29 -19.62 9.17
C LEU A 19 -31.12 -18.74 9.66
N LEU A 20 -30.34 -19.37 10.53
CA LEU A 20 -28.88 -19.38 10.58
C LEU A 20 -28.23 -19.36 9.17
N THR A 21 -28.01 -18.18 8.59
CA THR A 21 -27.06 -18.00 7.47
C THR A 21 -25.74 -17.50 8.03
N ALA A 22 -25.00 -18.41 8.67
CA ALA A 22 -23.59 -18.20 8.94
C ALA A 22 -22.85 -18.14 7.60
N SER A 23 -22.75 -16.93 7.04
CA SER A 23 -22.01 -16.68 5.81
C SER A 23 -20.55 -17.03 6.04
N LEU A 24 -20.11 -18.18 5.54
CA LEU A 24 -18.69 -18.50 5.40
C LEU A 24 -18.11 -17.62 4.29
N THR A 25 -17.89 -16.34 4.61
CA THR A 25 -16.99 -15.49 3.84
C THR A 25 -15.59 -16.06 4.00
N SER A 26 -15.21 -16.96 3.09
CA SER A 26 -13.83 -17.39 2.93
C SER A 26 -13.00 -16.19 2.47
N THR A 27 -12.53 -15.39 3.43
CA THR A 27 -11.51 -14.37 3.18
C THR A 27 -10.24 -15.10 2.79
N ALA A 28 -9.99 -15.19 1.48
CA ALA A 28 -8.69 -15.59 0.97
C ALA A 28 -7.68 -14.56 1.47
N VAL A 29 -6.96 -14.91 2.55
CA VAL A 29 -5.86 -14.10 3.05
C VAL A 29 -4.77 -14.16 1.98
N VAL A 30 -4.70 -13.11 1.16
CA VAL A 30 -3.55 -12.86 0.31
C VAL A 30 -2.37 -12.67 1.25
N GLN A 31 -1.60 -13.74 1.45
CA GLN A 31 -0.33 -13.66 2.18
C GLN A 31 0.61 -12.83 1.32
N ARG A 32 0.61 -11.53 1.58
CA ARG A 32 1.62 -10.61 1.09
C ARG A 32 2.93 -11.07 1.72
N GLU A 33 3.75 -11.75 0.93
CA GLU A 33 5.05 -12.23 1.36
C GLU A 33 5.91 -11.01 1.72
N GLU A 34 6.03 -10.72 3.02
CA GLU A 34 6.97 -9.72 3.51
C GLU A 34 8.37 -10.22 3.19
N SER A 35 8.97 -9.64 2.16
CA SER A 35 10.36 -9.89 1.79
C SER A 35 11.24 -9.62 3.00
N ARG A 36 11.81 -10.68 3.60
CA ARG A 36 12.65 -10.56 4.82
C ARG A 36 13.95 -9.78 4.61
N CYS A 37 14.22 -9.34 3.38
CA CYS A 37 15.31 -8.45 3.03
C CYS A 37 14.82 -6.98 3.05
N SER A 38 15.33 -6.17 3.95
CA SER A 38 15.26 -4.70 3.85
C SER A 38 16.39 -4.17 2.96
N TRP A 39 16.18 -3.02 2.30
CA TRP A 39 17.27 -2.34 1.61
C TRP A 39 18.38 -1.94 2.61
N PRO A 40 19.66 -2.24 2.34
CA PRO A 40 20.75 -1.92 3.26
C PRO A 40 21.12 -0.42 3.22
N ASN A 41 21.69 0.11 4.30
CA ASN A 41 22.30 1.45 4.25
C ASN A 41 23.53 1.41 3.33
N THR A 42 23.50 2.18 2.25
CA THR A 42 24.56 2.17 1.23
C THR A 42 24.71 3.51 0.53
N ASP A 43 25.92 3.77 0.03
CA ASP A 43 26.14 4.77 -1.01
C ASP A 43 25.84 4.11 -2.37
N THR A 44 24.98 4.71 -3.19
CA THR A 44 24.63 4.17 -4.52
C THR A 44 24.76 5.24 -5.59
N LEU A 45 25.48 4.90 -6.67
CA LEU A 45 25.48 5.66 -7.92
C LEU A 45 24.59 4.93 -8.92
N PHE A 46 23.51 5.58 -9.34
CA PHE A 46 22.69 5.15 -10.47
C PHE A 46 23.18 5.84 -11.74
N ILE A 47 23.24 5.10 -12.85
CA ILE A 47 23.62 5.60 -14.18
C ILE A 47 22.48 5.23 -15.14
N ILE A 48 21.86 6.23 -15.76
CA ILE A 48 20.80 6.07 -16.78
C ILE A 48 21.44 6.18 -18.18
N ASP A 49 20.98 5.36 -19.12
CA ASP A 49 21.36 5.48 -20.54
C ASP A 49 20.42 6.46 -21.26
N SER A 50 20.99 7.46 -21.93
CA SER A 50 20.27 8.36 -22.82
C SER A 50 20.97 8.52 -24.17
N THR A 51 21.55 7.43 -24.67
CA THR A 51 21.98 7.28 -26.05
C THR A 51 20.81 7.38 -27.02
N LEU A 52 21.09 7.72 -28.28
CA LEU A 52 20.08 7.83 -29.35
C LEU A 52 19.35 6.51 -29.67
N GLY A 53 19.80 5.38 -29.13
CA GLY A 53 19.14 4.08 -29.28
C GLY A 53 18.00 3.83 -28.28
N ILE A 54 17.95 4.58 -27.17
CA ILE A 54 16.90 4.49 -26.16
C ILE A 54 15.70 5.33 -26.63
N SER A 55 14.50 4.74 -26.66
CA SER A 55 13.30 5.51 -26.99
C SER A 55 12.91 6.42 -25.82
N SER A 56 12.22 7.53 -26.11
CA SER A 56 11.69 8.41 -25.07
C SER A 56 10.69 7.73 -24.14
N TYR A 57 10.08 6.63 -24.57
CA TYR A 57 9.21 5.79 -23.75
C TYR A 57 10.02 4.94 -22.78
N ASP A 58 11.08 4.28 -23.24
CA ASP A 58 11.93 3.42 -22.41
C ASP A 58 12.68 4.24 -21.35
N HIS A 59 13.20 5.41 -21.72
CA HIS A 59 13.81 6.35 -20.77
C HIS A 59 12.83 6.80 -19.66
N VAL A 60 11.53 6.93 -19.95
CA VAL A 60 10.51 7.21 -18.93
C VAL A 60 10.29 5.99 -18.02
N LEU A 61 10.32 4.76 -18.56
CA LEU A 61 10.25 3.54 -17.76
C LEU A 61 11.47 3.38 -16.84
N GLU A 62 12.66 3.73 -17.29
CA GLU A 62 13.89 3.73 -16.48
C GLU A 62 13.80 4.70 -15.29
N ILE A 63 13.29 5.92 -15.52
CA ILE A 63 13.02 6.89 -14.45
C ILE A 63 11.98 6.34 -13.47
N GLN A 64 10.85 5.80 -13.95
CA GLN A 64 9.80 5.24 -13.09
C GLN A 64 10.27 4.03 -12.28
N PHE A 65 11.17 3.21 -12.84
CA PHE A 65 11.81 2.12 -12.11
C PHE A 65 12.72 2.65 -11.00
N LEU A 66 13.52 3.67 -11.26
CA LEU A 66 14.35 4.30 -10.25
C LEU A 66 13.52 4.95 -9.13
N GLU A 67 12.42 5.64 -9.46
CA GLU A 67 11.49 6.18 -8.45
C GLU A 67 10.98 5.08 -7.49
N GLN A 68 10.65 3.90 -8.01
CA GLN A 68 10.24 2.74 -7.20
C GLN A 68 11.37 2.23 -6.30
N ILE A 69 12.60 2.08 -6.84
CA ILE A 69 13.76 1.65 -6.06
C ILE A 69 14.10 2.67 -4.96
N LEU A 70 14.13 3.96 -5.28
CA LEU A 70 14.40 5.02 -4.32
C LEU A 70 13.34 5.08 -3.20
N GLY A 71 12.08 4.74 -3.51
CA GLY A 71 11.02 4.58 -2.52
C GLY A 71 11.22 3.44 -1.51
N LEU A 72 12.10 2.48 -1.81
CA LEU A 72 12.51 1.39 -0.90
C LEU A 72 13.76 1.75 -0.08
N MET A 73 14.50 2.80 -0.46
CA MET A 73 15.75 3.21 0.18
C MET A 73 15.52 4.14 1.37
N ARG A 74 16.25 3.90 2.46
CA ARG A 74 16.32 4.83 3.60
C ARG A 74 17.34 5.94 3.29
N ILE A 75 16.91 6.93 2.51
CA ILE A 75 17.78 8.02 2.04
C ILE A 75 17.87 9.11 3.10
N SER A 76 19.05 9.25 3.71
CA SER A 76 19.33 10.32 4.67
C SER A 76 20.83 10.55 4.83
N ARG A 77 21.24 11.63 5.50
CA ARG A 77 22.67 11.96 5.71
C ARG A 77 23.45 10.84 6.42
N ASN A 78 22.77 10.04 7.24
CA ASN A 78 23.38 9.04 8.12
C ASN A 78 23.00 7.59 7.77
N GLU A 79 22.24 7.38 6.68
CA GLU A 79 21.79 6.06 6.23
C GLU A 79 22.27 5.82 4.79
N SER A 80 21.38 5.82 3.79
CA SER A 80 21.75 5.68 2.39
C SER A 80 21.96 7.03 1.73
N ARG A 81 22.98 7.15 0.89
CA ARG A 81 23.23 8.33 0.05
C ARG A 81 23.14 7.93 -1.41
N ILE A 82 22.54 8.79 -2.23
CA ILE A 82 22.35 8.53 -3.66
C ILE A 82 23.10 9.57 -4.50
N ALA A 83 23.61 9.11 -5.63
CA ALA A 83 24.04 9.93 -6.75
C ALA A 83 23.35 9.41 -8.01
N LEU A 84 22.99 10.32 -8.91
CA LEU A 84 22.41 10.00 -10.21
C LEU A 84 23.27 10.64 -11.30
N ALA A 85 23.65 9.85 -12.29
CA ALA A 85 24.28 10.30 -13.52
C ALA A 85 23.44 9.83 -14.71
N GLN A 86 23.51 10.57 -15.80
CA GLN A 86 22.88 10.25 -17.07
C GLN A 86 23.97 10.29 -18.14
N PHE A 87 24.03 9.25 -18.98
CA PHE A 87 25.08 9.08 -19.99
C PHE A 87 24.52 9.20 -21.41
N THR A 88 25.01 10.19 -22.15
CA THR A 88 24.91 10.24 -23.61
C THR A 88 26.34 10.42 -24.16
N PRO A 89 26.81 9.55 -25.07
CA PRO A 89 28.08 9.76 -25.74
C PRO A 89 28.01 10.98 -26.67
N GLN A 90 29.15 11.65 -26.86
CA GLN A 90 29.31 12.77 -27.81
C GLN A 90 29.41 12.28 -29.25
#